data_AF-A0A7V9RBT1-F1
#
_entry.id   AF-A0A7V9RBT1-F1
#
_cell.length_a   1.000
_cell.length_b   1.000
_cell.length_c   1.000
_cell.angle_alpha   90.00
_cell.angle_beta   90.00
_cell.angle_gamma   90.00
#
_symmetry.space_group_name_H-M   'P 1'
#
loop_
_entity.id
_entity.type
_entity.pdbx_description
1 polymer ?
#
loop_
_entity_poly.entity_id
_entity_poly.type
_entity_poly.pdbx_seq_one_letter_code
_entity_poly.pdbx_strand_id
1 'polypeptide(L)'
;MFDRLLGLETEYAIRFVSARDKLPTSSAIYDELAKVVGTLVATRPGRRTKRERFLANGGLLSYEEQPQGIGDGLVETGTPECRGPSEVILYQRANEDLLVRAMSQVGPALGGEMTLLKNCRDAEGHTYGAQENYEVELARGGWLFAWRAGLIALVPLMVVSVVLMWIIIAAMVPTMLGLLVGIGLAGLVPGMKWLTRDIGADGRVLRMLRPMIWVEYIVWGLSCVPFMWLYRACAFRAVRRGLVPFLISRPIVSGAGTLVDDRFALSEKGVAVRGLCRRSLTRGIFMFEPGNLFKALHGLTKLDVARFAALFGRRQRMQLGFSDSNMAQAAEYLKVATTCLVIDMIEAGALPDPPRVRRPLRVLRQIVDGDHATALALQHTYL
;
A
#
# COMPACT_ATOMS: atom_id res chain seq x y z
N MET A 1 11.80 19.52 -16.63
CA MET A 1 12.34 18.52 -15.69
C MET A 1 11.62 18.74 -14.37
N PHE A 2 11.12 17.68 -13.72
CA PHE A 2 10.29 17.75 -12.50
C PHE A 2 8.87 18.34 -12.63
N ASP A 3 8.36 18.50 -13.85
CA ASP A 3 6.99 18.97 -14.07
C ASP A 3 5.99 17.80 -14.15
N ARG A 4 5.99 16.95 -13.12
CA ARG A 4 5.03 15.84 -12.95
C ARG A 4 4.42 15.88 -11.56
N LEU A 5 3.18 15.45 -11.45
CA LEU A 5 2.58 15.25 -10.12
C LEU A 5 3.25 14.07 -9.43
N LEU A 6 3.56 14.23 -8.15
CA LEU A 6 4.11 13.17 -7.31
C LEU A 6 3.64 13.31 -5.86
N GLY A 7 3.72 12.21 -5.11
CA GLY A 7 3.34 12.19 -3.71
C GLY A 7 3.90 10.98 -2.97
N LEU A 8 4.01 11.09 -1.66
CA LEU A 8 4.53 10.04 -0.77
C LEU A 8 3.42 9.58 0.17
N GLU A 9 3.30 8.27 0.36
CA GLU A 9 2.48 7.64 1.39
C GLU A 9 3.48 7.03 2.40
N THR A 10 3.41 7.42 3.67
CA THR A 10 4.34 6.98 4.73
C THR A 10 3.56 6.33 5.85
N GLU A 11 3.83 5.05 6.12
CA GLU A 11 3.24 4.31 7.24
C GLU A 11 4.22 4.33 8.43
N TYR A 12 3.68 4.48 9.64
CA TYR A 12 4.42 4.56 10.89
C TYR A 12 3.94 3.47 11.85
N ALA A 13 4.88 2.69 12.37
CA ALA A 13 4.57 1.72 13.42
C ALA A 13 4.35 2.42 14.76
N ILE A 14 3.36 1.95 15.51
CA ILE A 14 2.97 2.50 16.79
C ILE A 14 3.68 1.75 17.90
N ARG A 15 4.48 2.46 18.69
CA ARG A 15 4.99 1.98 19.98
C ARG A 15 4.29 2.75 21.09
N PHE A 16 3.65 2.03 21.98
CA PHE A 16 2.99 2.63 23.14
C PHE A 16 3.50 1.98 24.43
N VAL A 17 3.95 2.81 25.38
CA VAL A 17 4.37 2.37 26.72
C VAL A 17 3.29 2.84 27.68
N SER A 18 2.47 1.91 28.16
CA SER A 18 1.37 2.21 29.07
C SER A 18 1.87 2.30 30.51
N ALA A 19 1.44 3.32 31.26
CA ALA A 19 1.60 3.37 32.71
C ALA A 19 0.54 2.51 33.44
N ARG A 20 -0.42 1.96 32.70
CA ARG A 20 -1.49 1.06 33.17
C ARG A 20 -1.22 -0.38 32.73
N ASP A 21 -1.80 -1.36 33.42
CA ASP A 21 -1.65 -2.79 33.11
C ASP A 21 -2.15 -3.18 31.71
N LYS A 22 -3.10 -2.42 31.14
CA LYS A 22 -3.70 -2.74 29.84
C LYS A 22 -3.28 -1.76 28.76
N LEU A 23 -2.67 -2.29 27.68
CA LEU A 23 -2.33 -1.53 26.48
C LEU A 23 -3.60 -1.13 25.70
N PRO A 24 -3.69 0.13 25.21
CA PRO A 24 -4.71 0.51 24.24
C PRO A 24 -4.48 -0.17 22.89
N THR A 25 -5.55 -0.36 22.11
CA THR A 25 -5.43 -0.90 20.75
C THR A 25 -4.85 0.14 19.80
N SER A 26 -4.16 -0.29 18.73
CA SER A 26 -3.61 0.59 17.70
C SER A 26 -4.71 1.49 17.09
N SER A 27 -5.91 0.95 16.94
CA SER A 27 -7.09 1.69 16.49
C SER A 27 -7.54 2.78 17.47
N ALA A 28 -7.51 2.53 18.78
CA ALA A 28 -7.86 3.53 19.79
C ALA A 28 -6.80 4.64 19.87
N ILE A 29 -5.52 4.27 19.75
CA ILE A 29 -4.41 5.23 19.66
C ILE A 29 -4.60 6.13 18.43
N TYR A 30 -4.89 5.54 17.27
CA TYR A 30 -5.17 6.30 16.05
C TYR A 30 -6.39 7.22 16.19
N ASP A 31 -7.49 6.70 16.75
CA ASP A 31 -8.72 7.47 16.89
C ASP A 31 -8.49 8.70 17.81
N GLU A 32 -7.63 8.59 18.83
CA GLU A 32 -7.21 9.73 19.66
C GLU A 32 -6.24 10.66 18.93
N LEU A 33 -5.25 10.13 18.21
CA LEU A 33 -4.34 10.89 17.37
C LEU A 33 -5.10 11.75 16.35
N ALA A 34 -6.10 11.19 15.67
CA ALA A 34 -6.91 11.90 14.70
C ALA A 34 -7.73 13.04 15.32
N LYS A 35 -8.17 12.90 16.59
CA LYS A 35 -8.84 13.99 17.32
C LYS A 35 -7.86 15.12 17.62
N VAL A 36 -6.70 14.80 18.19
CA VAL A 36 -5.65 15.78 18.52
C VAL A 36 -5.17 16.51 17.26
N VAL A 37 -4.94 15.79 16.17
CA VAL A 37 -4.60 16.43 14.88
C VAL A 37 -5.70 17.40 14.44
N GLY A 38 -6.97 17.04 14.65
CA GLY A 38 -8.12 17.91 14.36
C GLY A 38 -8.23 19.16 15.25
N THR A 39 -7.55 19.22 16.40
CA THR A 39 -7.44 20.45 17.21
C THR A 39 -6.25 21.31 16.78
N LEU A 40 -5.20 20.70 16.22
CA LEU A 40 -4.01 21.40 15.74
C LEU A 40 -4.19 22.02 14.34
N VAL A 41 -4.89 21.33 13.44
CA VAL A 41 -5.14 21.79 12.07
C VAL A 41 -6.57 21.48 11.63
N ALA A 42 -7.08 22.25 10.68
CA ALA A 42 -8.37 21.94 10.07
C ALA A 42 -8.30 20.60 9.34
N THR A 43 -9.32 19.74 9.55
CA THR A 43 -9.42 18.45 8.89
C THR A 43 -10.80 18.23 8.27
N ARG A 44 -10.85 17.42 7.21
CA ARG A 44 -12.09 16.95 6.59
C ARG A 44 -12.09 15.42 6.53
N PRO A 45 -13.22 14.75 6.77
CA PRO A 45 -13.30 13.31 6.61
C PRO A 45 -13.06 12.92 5.15
N GLY A 46 -12.27 11.87 4.94
CA GLY A 46 -12.09 11.25 3.63
C GLY A 46 -13.31 10.46 3.20
N ARG A 47 -13.30 10.03 1.92
CA ARG A 47 -14.42 9.27 1.33
C ARG A 47 -14.20 7.75 1.38
N ARG A 48 -12.96 7.30 1.59
CA ARG A 48 -12.58 5.89 1.48
C ARG A 48 -12.96 5.09 2.72
N THR A 49 -12.61 5.60 3.90
CA THR A 49 -12.84 4.95 5.19
C THR A 49 -13.27 5.98 6.23
N LYS A 50 -13.92 5.53 7.31
CA LYS A 50 -14.28 6.40 8.45
C LYS A 50 -13.05 6.97 9.17
N ARG A 51 -11.88 6.34 8.98
CA ARG A 51 -10.61 6.70 9.59
C ARG A 51 -9.70 7.50 8.65
N GLU A 52 -10.20 8.01 7.54
CA GLU A 52 -9.44 8.88 6.65
C GLU A 52 -9.73 10.36 6.97
N ARG A 53 -8.69 11.19 7.07
CA ARG A 53 -8.77 12.62 7.33
C ARG A 53 -7.87 13.37 6.34
N PHE A 54 -8.46 14.23 5.52
CA PHE A 54 -7.71 15.23 4.76
C PHE A 54 -7.34 16.39 5.67
N LEU A 55 -6.09 16.85 5.56
CA LEU A 55 -5.51 17.93 6.33
C LEU A 55 -5.64 19.26 5.57
N ALA A 56 -5.56 20.39 6.28
CA ALA A 56 -5.64 21.73 5.70
C ALA A 56 -4.58 22.00 4.61
N ASN A 57 -3.44 21.32 4.69
CA ASN A 57 -2.35 21.41 3.71
C ASN A 57 -2.56 20.50 2.48
N GLY A 58 -3.73 19.84 2.35
CA GLY A 58 -4.05 18.89 1.29
C GLY A 58 -3.51 17.47 1.52
N GLY A 59 -2.72 17.25 2.56
CA GLY A 59 -2.24 15.92 2.95
C GLY A 59 -3.34 15.02 3.50
N LEU A 60 -2.96 13.78 3.78
CA LEU A 60 -3.84 12.73 4.30
C LEU A 60 -3.29 12.19 5.61
N LEU A 61 -4.19 11.89 6.55
CA LEU A 61 -3.96 11.04 7.71
C LEU A 61 -4.95 9.88 7.66
N SER A 62 -4.47 8.65 7.73
CA SER A 62 -5.28 7.44 7.69
C SER A 62 -4.78 6.36 8.65
N TYR A 63 -5.67 5.40 8.93
CA TYR A 63 -5.33 4.17 9.63
C TYR A 63 -5.25 3.03 8.62
N GLU A 64 -4.10 2.35 8.56
CA GLU A 64 -3.90 1.20 7.70
C GLU A 64 -3.94 -0.09 8.54
N GLU A 65 -4.91 -0.96 8.25
CA GLU A 65 -5.13 -2.20 9.00
C GLU A 65 -4.13 -3.29 8.57
N GLN A 66 -3.40 -3.86 9.54
CA GLN A 66 -2.50 -4.98 9.27
C GLN A 66 -3.27 -6.31 9.26
N PRO A 67 -3.04 -7.19 8.26
CA PRO A 67 -3.73 -8.47 8.15
C PRO A 67 -3.47 -9.45 9.30
N GLN A 68 -2.37 -9.28 10.04
CA GLN A 68 -1.88 -10.24 11.01
C GLN A 68 -2.60 -10.15 12.37
N GLY A 69 -3.35 -9.07 12.65
CA GLY A 69 -4.04 -8.90 13.93
C GLY A 69 -5.29 -8.03 13.86
N ILE A 70 -6.40 -8.53 14.40
CA ILE A 70 -7.59 -7.69 14.64
C ILE A 70 -7.23 -6.66 15.70
N GLY A 71 -7.17 -5.38 15.32
CA GLY A 71 -6.82 -4.29 16.22
C GLY A 71 -5.37 -3.82 16.14
N ASP A 72 -4.56 -4.45 15.28
CA ASP A 72 -3.23 -3.98 14.92
C ASP A 72 -3.25 -3.20 13.59
N GLY A 73 -2.38 -2.22 13.45
CA GLY A 73 -2.41 -1.28 12.34
C GLY A 73 -1.42 -0.14 12.50
N LEU A 74 -1.26 0.59 11.40
CA LEU A 74 -0.28 1.67 11.28
C LEU A 74 -0.99 3.01 11.15
N VAL A 75 -0.31 4.05 11.62
CA VAL A 75 -0.64 5.42 11.21
C VAL A 75 -0.07 5.62 9.82
N GLU A 76 -0.86 6.12 8.88
CA GLU A 76 -0.39 6.45 7.53
C GLU A 76 -0.59 7.94 7.28
N THR A 77 0.40 8.59 6.68
CA THR A 77 0.28 9.95 6.15
C THR A 77 0.55 10.00 4.66
N GLY A 78 -0.27 10.74 3.92
CA GLY A 78 -0.04 11.06 2.51
C GLY A 78 0.33 12.54 2.35
N THR A 79 1.30 12.86 1.50
CA THR A 79 1.51 14.25 1.06
C THR A 79 0.36 14.67 0.12
N PRO A 80 0.06 15.97 -0.01
CA PRO A 80 -0.71 16.45 -1.15
C PRO A 80 0.01 16.11 -2.47
N GLU A 81 -0.69 16.28 -3.58
CA GLU A 81 -0.07 16.25 -4.90
C GLU A 81 0.94 17.41 -5.03
N CYS A 82 2.21 17.08 -5.24
CA CYS A 82 3.31 18.03 -5.34
C CYS A 82 3.86 18.07 -6.78
N ARG A 83 4.48 19.20 -7.14
CA ARG A 83 5.29 19.40 -8.35
C ARG A 83 6.75 19.54 -7.98
N GLY A 84 7.41 18.38 -7.90
CA GLY A 84 8.85 18.28 -7.76
C GLY A 84 9.32 17.83 -6.38
N PRO A 85 10.61 17.45 -6.27
CA PRO A 85 11.13 16.79 -5.07
C PRO A 85 11.13 17.69 -3.83
N SER A 86 11.56 18.95 -3.94
CA SER A 86 11.64 19.85 -2.77
C SER A 86 10.28 20.05 -2.10
N GLU A 87 9.22 20.19 -2.89
CA GLU A 87 7.86 20.39 -2.38
C GLU A 87 7.35 19.15 -1.66
N VAL A 88 7.55 17.95 -2.21
CA VAL A 88 7.08 16.73 -1.53
C VAL A 88 7.83 16.47 -0.22
N ILE A 89 9.13 16.77 -0.17
CA ILE A 89 9.91 16.68 1.07
C ILE A 89 9.39 17.69 2.09
N LEU A 90 9.09 18.93 1.68
CA LEU A 90 8.51 19.93 2.56
C LEU A 90 7.20 19.44 3.21
N TYR A 91 6.28 18.88 2.42
CA TYR A 91 5.03 18.37 2.96
C TYR A 91 5.18 17.10 3.78
N GLN A 92 6.11 16.20 3.44
CA GLN A 92 6.41 15.04 4.29
C GLN A 92 6.91 15.51 5.67
N ARG A 93 7.82 16.49 5.70
CA ARG A 93 8.31 17.09 6.95
C ARG A 93 7.21 17.81 7.74
N ALA A 94 6.32 18.51 7.06
CA ALA A 94 5.18 19.16 7.71
C ALA A 94 4.23 18.14 8.37
N ASN A 95 3.98 17.01 7.70
CA ASN A 95 3.17 15.93 8.26
C ASN A 95 3.87 15.27 9.46
N GLU A 96 5.17 15.00 9.38
CA GLU A 96 5.94 14.43 10.50
C GLU A 96 5.95 15.36 11.71
N ASP A 97 6.17 16.66 11.50
CA ASP A 97 6.17 17.64 12.56
C ASP A 97 4.79 17.77 13.23
N LEU A 98 3.71 17.72 12.45
CA LEU A 98 2.35 17.64 12.97
C LEU A 98 2.12 16.39 13.84
N LEU A 99 2.62 15.23 13.39
CA LEU A 99 2.54 13.99 14.17
C LEU A 99 3.32 14.09 15.48
N VAL A 100 4.52 14.68 15.47
CA VAL A 100 5.33 14.91 16.68
C VAL A 100 4.58 15.78 17.69
N ARG A 101 3.99 16.89 17.24
CA ARG A 101 3.16 17.75 18.10
C ARG A 101 1.95 16.98 18.66
N ALA A 102 1.28 16.17 17.84
CA ALA A 102 0.12 15.42 18.27
C ALA A 102 0.47 14.31 19.28
N MET A 103 1.56 13.55 19.07
CA MET A 103 2.01 12.49 19.98
C MET A 103 2.21 12.98 21.41
N SER A 104 2.71 14.21 21.59
CA SER A 104 2.94 14.83 22.90
C SER A 104 1.67 14.99 23.73
N GLN A 105 0.49 15.00 23.09
CA GLN A 105 -0.81 15.09 23.75
C GLN A 105 -1.50 13.73 23.85
N VAL A 106 -1.35 12.87 22.83
CA VAL A 106 -2.00 11.55 22.77
C VAL A 106 -1.48 10.62 23.87
N GLY A 107 -0.16 10.55 24.07
CA GLY A 107 0.43 9.70 25.10
C GLY A 107 -0.20 9.94 26.47
N PRO A 108 -0.11 11.17 27.02
CA PRO A 108 -0.71 11.52 28.30
C PRO A 108 -2.22 11.27 28.36
N ALA A 109 -2.95 11.60 27.28
CA ALA A 109 -4.41 11.39 27.22
C ALA A 109 -4.81 9.91 27.37
N LEU A 110 -3.96 9.00 26.87
CA LEU A 110 -4.16 7.55 26.98
C LEU A 110 -3.46 6.93 28.19
N GLY A 111 -2.79 7.73 29.04
CA GLY A 111 -2.11 7.26 30.24
C GLY A 111 -0.79 6.53 29.96
N GLY A 112 -0.01 7.01 29.00
CA GLY A 112 1.29 6.44 28.67
C GLY A 112 2.15 7.34 27.78
N GLU A 113 3.12 6.74 27.11
CA GLU A 113 3.98 7.40 26.12
C GLU A 113 3.77 6.78 24.75
N MET A 114 3.61 7.62 23.73
CA MET A 114 3.44 7.21 22.34
C MET A 114 4.68 7.57 21.54
N THR A 115 5.14 6.65 20.71
CA THR A 115 6.18 6.87 19.71
C THR A 115 5.72 6.31 18.37
N LEU A 116 5.92 7.08 17.31
CA LEU A 116 5.74 6.63 15.94
C LEU A 116 7.09 6.34 15.31
N LEU A 117 7.26 5.14 14.78
CA LEU A 117 8.48 4.68 14.15
C LEU A 117 8.34 4.84 12.63
N LYS A 118 9.17 5.72 12.05
CA LYS A 118 9.28 5.88 10.60
C LYS A 118 10.33 4.90 10.08
N ASN A 119 9.89 3.68 9.81
CA ASN A 119 10.69 2.61 9.25
C ASN A 119 9.82 1.72 8.34
N CYS A 120 10.36 0.62 7.86
CA CYS A 120 9.66 -0.31 6.96
C CYS A 120 9.58 -1.74 7.51
N ARG A 121 10.19 -2.06 8.65
CA ARG A 121 10.24 -3.44 9.16
C ARG A 121 10.22 -3.51 10.69
N ASP A 122 9.44 -4.42 11.26
CA ASP A 122 9.46 -4.68 12.70
C ASP A 122 10.42 -5.83 13.09
N ALA A 123 10.54 -6.06 14.41
CA ALA A 123 11.38 -7.13 14.96
C ALA A 123 10.88 -8.54 14.61
N GLU A 124 9.60 -8.69 14.28
CA GLU A 124 9.00 -9.97 13.87
C GLU A 124 9.21 -10.25 12.36
N GLY A 125 9.76 -9.28 11.63
CA GLY A 125 10.03 -9.36 10.21
C GLY A 125 8.85 -9.00 9.32
N HIS A 126 7.77 -8.44 9.87
CA HIS A 126 6.73 -7.84 9.06
C HIS A 126 7.26 -6.60 8.36
N THR A 127 6.78 -6.37 7.14
CA THR A 127 7.24 -5.25 6.31
C THR A 127 6.07 -4.36 5.93
N TYR A 128 6.27 -3.06 6.07
CA TYR A 128 5.32 -1.98 5.84
C TYR A 128 6.07 -0.75 5.31
N GLY A 129 5.46 0.43 5.32
CA GLY A 129 6.17 1.70 5.17
C GLY A 129 6.05 2.32 3.77
N ALA A 130 7.00 3.19 3.43
CA ALA A 130 6.83 4.19 2.38
C ALA A 130 6.45 3.67 0.98
N GLN A 131 5.57 4.40 0.30
CA GLN A 131 5.20 4.20 -1.09
C GLN A 131 5.40 5.52 -1.84
N GLU A 132 5.90 5.44 -3.07
CA GLU A 132 6.10 6.61 -3.92
C GLU A 132 5.08 6.60 -5.06
N ASN A 133 4.46 7.74 -5.33
CA ASN A 133 3.50 7.90 -6.41
C ASN A 133 4.02 8.93 -7.41
N TYR A 134 4.05 8.56 -8.69
CA TYR A 134 4.46 9.42 -9.78
C TYR A 134 3.39 9.43 -10.87
N GLU A 135 3.03 10.61 -11.38
CA GLU A 135 2.27 10.72 -12.62
C GLU A 135 3.19 10.37 -13.79
N VAL A 136 2.83 9.32 -14.52
CA VAL A 136 3.66 8.77 -15.59
C VAL A 136 2.79 8.48 -16.80
N GLU A 137 3.37 8.59 -17.99
CA GLU A 137 2.75 8.09 -19.19
C GLU A 137 2.53 6.57 -19.14
N LEU A 138 1.27 6.17 -19.21
CA LEU A 138 0.86 4.77 -19.15
C LEU A 138 1.36 3.98 -20.38
N ALA A 139 1.06 4.46 -21.58
CA ALA A 139 1.39 3.81 -22.84
C ALA A 139 1.24 4.78 -24.02
N ARG A 140 1.85 4.43 -25.17
CA ARG A 140 1.71 5.13 -26.46
C ARG A 140 1.26 4.18 -27.57
N GLY A 141 0.63 4.74 -28.62
CA GLY A 141 0.28 4.04 -29.84
C GLY A 141 -0.56 2.77 -29.60
N GLY A 142 -0.16 1.66 -30.24
CA GLY A 142 -0.87 0.38 -30.14
C GLY A 142 -1.01 -0.16 -28.71
N TRP A 143 -0.06 0.12 -27.82
CA TRP A 143 -0.16 -0.30 -26.41
C TRP A 143 -1.24 0.47 -25.64
N LEU A 144 -1.45 1.75 -25.96
CA LEU A 144 -2.54 2.53 -25.35
C LEU A 144 -3.90 2.06 -25.87
N PHE A 145 -3.98 1.73 -27.15
CA PHE A 145 -5.17 1.11 -27.74
C PHE A 145 -5.47 -0.24 -27.06
N ALA A 146 -4.47 -1.12 -26.95
CA ALA A 146 -4.62 -2.43 -26.30
C ALA A 146 -5.04 -2.30 -24.83
N TRP A 147 -4.51 -1.32 -24.09
CA TRP A 147 -4.96 -1.01 -22.73
C TRP A 147 -6.45 -0.65 -22.69
N ARG A 148 -6.89 0.31 -23.52
CA ARG A 148 -8.29 0.77 -23.55
C ARG A 148 -9.25 -0.32 -23.99
N ALA A 149 -8.89 -1.07 -25.04
CA ALA A 149 -9.67 -2.22 -25.50
C ALA A 149 -9.75 -3.30 -24.42
N GLY A 150 -8.65 -3.57 -23.72
CA GLY A 150 -8.62 -4.49 -22.59
C GLY A 150 -9.52 -4.05 -21.43
N LEU A 151 -9.55 -2.76 -21.10
CA LEU A 151 -10.48 -2.23 -20.07
C LEU A 151 -11.94 -2.45 -20.44
N ILE A 152 -12.31 -2.24 -21.72
CA ILE A 152 -13.67 -2.50 -22.20
C ILE A 152 -13.98 -4.00 -22.11
N ALA A 153 -13.05 -4.86 -22.53
CA ALA A 153 -13.20 -6.31 -22.45
C ALA A 153 -13.30 -6.84 -21.01
N LEU A 154 -12.80 -6.09 -20.02
CA LEU A 154 -12.95 -6.41 -18.60
C LEU A 154 -14.36 -6.11 -18.06
N VAL A 155 -15.13 -5.22 -18.68
CA VAL A 155 -16.45 -4.80 -18.15
C VAL A 155 -17.41 -5.99 -18.00
N PRO A 156 -17.60 -6.88 -18.99
CA PRO A 156 -18.46 -8.05 -18.82
C PRO A 156 -18.01 -8.96 -17.68
N LEU A 157 -16.70 -9.15 -17.50
CA LEU A 157 -16.14 -9.95 -16.39
C LEU A 157 -16.43 -9.31 -15.03
N MET A 158 -16.34 -7.97 -14.94
CA MET A 158 -16.72 -7.24 -13.72
C MET A 158 -18.21 -7.41 -13.41
N VAL A 159 -19.08 -7.31 -14.41
CA VAL A 159 -20.53 -7.51 -14.24
C VAL A 159 -20.82 -8.93 -13.75
N VAL A 160 -20.20 -9.95 -14.36
CA VAL A 160 -20.34 -11.34 -13.94
C VAL A 160 -19.85 -11.52 -12.49
N SER A 161 -18.68 -10.98 -12.12
CA SER A 161 -18.17 -11.04 -10.74
C SER A 161 -19.16 -10.42 -9.75
N VAL A 162 -19.75 -9.27 -10.07
CA VAL A 162 -20.73 -8.59 -9.20
C VAL A 162 -22.02 -9.40 -9.07
N VAL A 163 -22.57 -9.91 -10.16
CA VAL A 163 -23.80 -10.72 -10.14
C VAL A 163 -23.58 -12.00 -9.32
N LEU A 164 -22.47 -12.71 -9.56
CA LEU A 164 -22.13 -13.90 -8.78
C LEU A 164 -21.97 -13.57 -7.30
N MET A 165 -21.32 -12.45 -6.96
CA MET A 165 -21.18 -12.02 -5.58
C MET A 165 -22.54 -11.77 -4.91
N TRP A 166 -23.47 -11.12 -5.61
CA TRP A 166 -24.83 -10.90 -5.09
C TRP A 166 -25.61 -12.20 -4.90
N ILE A 167 -25.47 -13.16 -5.82
CA ILE A 167 -26.07 -14.50 -5.67
C ILE A 167 -25.52 -15.19 -4.42
N ILE A 168 -24.20 -15.14 -4.21
CA ILE A 168 -23.55 -15.73 -3.03
C ILE A 168 -24.03 -15.05 -1.75
N ILE A 169 -24.05 -13.73 -1.71
CA ILE A 169 -24.53 -12.97 -0.54
C ILE A 169 -26.00 -13.33 -0.26
N ALA A 170 -26.86 -13.36 -1.28
CA ALA A 170 -28.27 -13.69 -1.14
C ALA A 170 -28.50 -15.13 -0.66
N ALA A 171 -27.66 -16.09 -1.07
CA ALA A 171 -27.70 -17.46 -0.57
C ALA A 171 -27.16 -17.58 0.87
N MET A 172 -26.12 -16.80 1.20
CA MET A 172 -25.38 -16.93 2.46
C MET A 172 -26.06 -16.25 3.64
N VAL A 173 -26.69 -15.08 3.42
CA VAL A 173 -27.34 -14.29 4.48
C VAL A 173 -28.41 -15.11 5.22
N PRO A 174 -29.34 -15.81 4.54
CA PRO A 174 -30.32 -16.68 5.21
C PRO A 174 -29.67 -17.82 5.99
N THR A 175 -28.61 -18.42 5.46
CA THR A 175 -27.87 -19.49 6.16
C THR A 175 -27.22 -18.97 7.44
N MET A 176 -26.59 -17.79 7.40
CA MET A 176 -25.98 -17.18 8.59
C MET A 176 -27.03 -16.75 9.61
N LEU A 177 -28.15 -16.16 9.18
CA LEU A 177 -29.29 -15.83 10.04
C LEU A 177 -29.87 -17.07 10.71
N GLY A 178 -30.10 -18.14 9.94
CA GLY A 178 -30.60 -19.42 10.47
C GLY A 178 -29.63 -20.03 11.49
N LEU A 179 -28.32 -19.97 11.25
CA LEU A 179 -27.30 -20.41 12.18
C LEU A 179 -27.32 -19.58 13.47
N LEU A 180 -27.38 -18.25 13.36
CA LEU A 180 -27.44 -17.34 14.52
C LEU A 180 -28.70 -17.56 15.36
N VAL A 181 -29.86 -17.71 14.72
CA VAL A 181 -31.13 -18.03 15.38
C VAL A 181 -31.03 -19.40 16.06
N GLY A 182 -30.50 -20.41 15.37
CA GLY A 182 -30.31 -21.76 15.93
C GLY A 182 -29.38 -21.77 17.15
N ILE A 183 -28.27 -21.04 17.10
CA ILE A 183 -27.34 -20.86 18.24
C ILE A 183 -28.04 -20.12 19.40
N GLY A 184 -28.81 -19.08 19.09
CA GLY A 184 -29.58 -18.33 20.08
C GLY A 184 -30.61 -19.21 20.80
N LEU A 185 -31.36 -20.02 20.05
CA LEU A 185 -32.32 -20.98 20.59
C LEU A 185 -31.64 -22.09 21.41
N ALA A 186 -30.50 -22.61 20.94
CA ALA A 186 -29.71 -23.59 21.69
C ALA A 186 -29.19 -23.05 23.03
N GLY A 187 -28.86 -21.75 23.10
CA GLY A 187 -28.45 -21.08 24.34
C GLY A 187 -29.54 -21.01 25.41
N LEU A 188 -30.82 -21.13 25.04
CA LEU A 188 -31.96 -21.19 25.96
C LEU A 188 -32.14 -22.57 26.60
N VAL A 189 -31.54 -23.62 26.04
CA VAL A 189 -31.63 -25.00 26.56
C VAL A 189 -30.46 -25.27 27.52
N PRO A 190 -30.71 -25.58 28.81
CA PRO A 190 -29.65 -25.75 29.82
C PRO A 190 -28.55 -26.77 29.43
N GLY A 191 -28.93 -27.86 28.74
CA GLY A 191 -28.01 -28.90 28.27
C GLY A 191 -27.20 -28.56 27.02
N MET A 192 -27.48 -27.44 26.34
CA MET A 192 -26.81 -27.04 25.08
C MET A 192 -25.97 -25.76 25.21
N LYS A 193 -25.80 -25.22 26.42
CA LYS A 193 -24.96 -24.04 26.70
C LYS A 193 -23.47 -24.22 26.38
N TRP A 194 -23.01 -25.46 26.17
CA TRP A 194 -21.66 -25.74 25.68
C TRP A 194 -21.48 -25.36 24.21
N LEU A 195 -22.56 -25.30 23.42
CA LEU A 195 -22.54 -24.92 22.00
C LEU A 195 -22.31 -23.41 21.80
N THR A 196 -22.66 -22.60 22.79
CA THR A 196 -22.49 -21.13 22.81
C THR A 196 -21.22 -20.68 23.51
N ARG A 197 -20.59 -21.56 24.30
CA ARG A 197 -19.28 -21.32 24.92
C ARG A 197 -18.21 -21.36 23.82
N ASP A 198 -17.35 -20.35 23.78
CA ASP A 198 -16.14 -20.25 22.93
C ASP A 198 -16.31 -19.88 21.44
N ILE A 199 -17.47 -19.34 21.02
CA ILE A 199 -17.66 -18.88 19.64
C ILE A 199 -16.67 -17.75 19.24
N GLY A 200 -16.08 -17.04 20.19
CA GLY A 200 -15.11 -15.96 19.92
C GLY A 200 -13.63 -16.26 20.14
N ALA A 201 -13.27 -17.31 20.89
CA ALA A 201 -11.91 -17.44 21.46
C ALA A 201 -10.90 -18.21 20.58
N ASP A 202 -11.34 -19.18 19.78
CA ASP A 202 -10.45 -20.17 19.12
C ASP A 202 -10.25 -19.98 17.61
N GLY A 203 -10.63 -18.82 17.05
CA GLY A 203 -10.64 -18.62 15.59
C GLY A 203 -11.51 -19.65 14.83
N ARG A 204 -12.42 -20.34 15.53
CA ARG A 204 -13.36 -21.34 14.99
C ARG A 204 -14.25 -20.71 13.91
N VAL A 205 -14.72 -19.49 14.16
CA VAL A 205 -15.49 -18.68 13.20
C VAL A 205 -14.66 -18.36 11.95
N LEU A 206 -13.40 -17.93 12.11
CA LEU A 206 -12.53 -17.65 10.95
C LEU A 206 -12.30 -18.91 10.10
N ARG A 207 -12.13 -20.08 10.74
CA ARG A 207 -12.04 -21.38 10.04
C ARG A 207 -13.33 -21.75 9.31
N MET A 208 -14.51 -21.46 9.90
CA MET A 208 -15.80 -21.65 9.24
C MET A 208 -16.03 -20.70 8.06
N LEU A 209 -15.48 -19.48 8.12
CA LEU A 209 -15.57 -18.47 7.05
C LEU A 209 -14.52 -18.67 5.94
N ARG A 210 -13.48 -19.49 6.14
CA ARG A 210 -12.43 -19.74 5.14
C ARG A 210 -12.95 -20.15 3.76
N PRO A 211 -13.92 -21.08 3.62
CA PRO A 211 -14.48 -21.42 2.31
C PRO A 211 -15.13 -20.21 1.62
N MET A 212 -15.78 -19.33 2.39
CA MET A 212 -16.42 -18.12 1.86
C MET A 212 -15.38 -17.13 1.33
N ILE A 213 -14.28 -16.94 2.08
CA ILE A 213 -13.14 -16.15 1.63
C ILE A 213 -12.57 -16.71 0.32
N TRP A 214 -12.45 -18.05 0.20
CA TRP A 214 -12.01 -18.70 -1.04
C TRP A 214 -12.96 -18.46 -2.21
N VAL A 215 -14.27 -18.58 -1.98
CA VAL A 215 -15.29 -18.28 -3.00
C VAL A 215 -15.18 -16.83 -3.44
N GLU A 216 -15.04 -15.89 -2.51
CA GLU A 216 -14.80 -14.47 -2.82
C GLU A 216 -13.57 -14.27 -3.70
N TYR A 217 -12.44 -14.91 -3.35
CA TYR A 217 -11.22 -14.86 -4.16
C TYR A 217 -11.41 -15.42 -5.57
N ILE A 218 -12.18 -16.49 -5.73
CA ILE A 218 -12.47 -17.10 -7.04
C ILE A 218 -13.32 -16.15 -7.89
N VAL A 219 -14.40 -15.61 -7.32
CA VAL A 219 -15.34 -14.72 -8.03
C VAL A 219 -14.66 -13.44 -8.47
N TRP A 220 -13.91 -12.78 -7.58
CA TRP A 220 -13.12 -11.61 -7.95
C TRP A 220 -11.95 -11.96 -8.85
N GLY A 221 -11.38 -13.16 -8.70
CA GLY A 221 -10.30 -13.67 -9.55
C GLY A 221 -10.61 -13.59 -11.04
N LEU A 222 -11.89 -13.80 -11.43
CA LEU A 222 -12.36 -13.73 -12.82
C LEU A 222 -12.06 -12.40 -13.51
N SER A 223 -12.12 -11.28 -12.79
CA SER A 223 -11.84 -9.94 -13.32
C SER A 223 -10.46 -9.43 -12.91
N CYS A 224 -10.00 -9.79 -11.70
CA CYS A 224 -8.74 -9.32 -11.13
C CYS A 224 -7.51 -9.89 -11.85
N VAL A 225 -7.51 -11.20 -12.16
CA VAL A 225 -6.37 -11.84 -12.81
C VAL A 225 -6.17 -11.32 -14.24
N PRO A 226 -7.21 -11.22 -15.09
CA PRO A 226 -7.09 -10.60 -16.41
C PRO A 226 -6.64 -9.13 -16.34
N PHE A 227 -7.12 -8.35 -15.35
CA PHE A 227 -6.62 -6.99 -15.15
C PHE A 227 -5.12 -6.95 -14.82
N MET A 228 -4.64 -7.82 -13.93
CA MET A 228 -3.20 -7.89 -13.61
C MET A 228 -2.37 -8.28 -14.83
N TRP A 229 -2.91 -9.14 -15.71
CA TRP A 229 -2.28 -9.47 -16.98
C TRP A 229 -2.23 -8.25 -17.92
N LEU A 230 -3.35 -7.54 -18.09
CA LEU A 230 -3.46 -6.31 -18.88
C LEU A 230 -2.47 -5.23 -18.40
N TYR A 231 -2.40 -5.00 -17.08
CA TYR A 231 -1.44 -4.10 -16.44
C TYR A 231 0.00 -4.50 -16.73
N ARG A 232 0.35 -5.78 -16.65
CA ARG A 232 1.71 -6.27 -16.94
C ARG A 232 2.06 -6.16 -18.42
N ALA A 233 1.09 -6.36 -19.31
CA ALA A 233 1.30 -6.27 -20.75
C ALA A 233 1.49 -4.81 -21.21
N CYS A 234 0.62 -3.90 -20.76
CA CYS A 234 0.48 -2.57 -21.36
C CYS A 234 0.98 -1.42 -20.48
N ALA A 235 0.65 -1.41 -19.18
CA ALA A 235 0.85 -0.24 -18.32
C ALA A 235 2.32 0.05 -18.04
N PHE A 236 2.73 1.31 -18.19
CA PHE A 236 4.06 1.82 -17.87
C PHE A 236 5.22 0.99 -18.48
N ARG A 237 5.00 0.33 -19.62
CA ARG A 237 5.93 -0.72 -20.12
C ARG A 237 7.33 -0.18 -20.43
N ALA A 238 7.42 1.03 -20.99
CA ALA A 238 8.70 1.68 -21.26
C ALA A 238 9.39 2.09 -19.95
N VAL A 239 8.65 2.81 -19.09
CA VAL A 239 9.14 3.30 -17.80
C VAL A 239 9.57 2.16 -16.89
N ARG A 240 8.76 1.11 -16.69
CA ARG A 240 9.17 -0.06 -15.89
C ARG A 240 10.44 -0.72 -16.41
N ARG A 241 10.62 -0.84 -17.73
CA ARG A 241 11.82 -1.46 -18.31
C ARG A 241 13.07 -0.64 -18.04
N GLY A 242 12.99 0.68 -18.22
CA GLY A 242 14.11 1.58 -17.93
C GLY A 242 14.35 1.82 -16.45
N LEU A 243 13.33 1.72 -15.60
CA LEU A 243 13.41 2.08 -14.20
C LEU A 243 13.84 0.92 -13.29
N VAL A 244 13.61 -0.34 -13.69
CA VAL A 244 13.96 -1.52 -12.86
C VAL A 244 15.45 -1.57 -12.47
N PRO A 245 16.43 -1.45 -13.38
CA PRO A 245 17.86 -1.51 -13.02
C PRO A 245 18.28 -0.38 -12.09
N PHE A 246 17.72 0.81 -12.30
CA PHE A 246 17.90 1.95 -11.43
C PHE A 246 17.32 1.66 -10.03
N LEU A 247 16.07 1.23 -9.93
CA LEU A 247 15.43 0.97 -8.64
C LEU A 247 16.15 -0.10 -7.83
N ILE A 248 16.57 -1.23 -8.44
CA ILE A 248 17.25 -2.30 -7.69
C ILE A 248 18.61 -1.86 -7.14
N SER A 249 19.26 -0.86 -7.73
CA SER A 249 20.56 -0.34 -7.29
C SER A 249 20.45 0.93 -6.44
N ARG A 250 19.31 1.62 -6.49
CA ARG A 250 19.00 2.83 -5.72
C ARG A 250 19.21 2.69 -4.19
N PRO A 251 19.07 1.51 -3.54
CA PRO A 251 19.40 1.37 -2.11
C PRO A 251 20.80 1.84 -1.71
N ILE A 252 21.77 1.87 -2.62
CA ILE A 252 23.10 2.41 -2.29
C ILE A 252 23.10 3.92 -2.02
N VAL A 253 22.08 4.62 -2.52
CA VAL A 253 21.89 6.06 -2.34
C VAL A 253 20.89 6.35 -1.22
N SER A 254 19.81 5.56 -1.13
CA SER A 254 18.65 5.88 -0.28
C SER A 254 18.18 4.73 0.60
N GLY A 255 18.96 3.67 0.77
CA GLY A 255 18.62 2.57 1.67
C GLY A 255 18.63 3.03 3.13
N ALA A 256 17.62 2.65 3.91
CA ALA A 256 17.56 2.99 5.33
C ALA A 256 18.43 2.07 6.20
N GLY A 257 18.83 0.91 5.68
CA GLY A 257 19.56 -0.12 6.41
C GLY A 257 18.67 -0.92 7.37
N THR A 258 18.99 -2.20 7.56
CA THR A 258 18.35 -3.07 8.54
C THR A 258 19.31 -4.16 9.00
N LEU A 259 19.00 -4.79 10.13
CA LEU A 259 19.62 -6.06 10.51
C LEU A 259 18.68 -7.22 10.14
N VAL A 260 19.22 -8.24 9.48
CA VAL A 260 18.54 -9.51 9.18
C VAL A 260 19.44 -10.64 9.60
N ASP A 261 19.02 -11.42 10.60
CA ASP A 261 19.80 -12.53 11.15
C ASP A 261 21.25 -12.10 11.46
N ASP A 262 21.40 -11.01 12.21
CA ASP A 262 22.66 -10.36 12.59
C ASP A 262 23.55 -9.87 11.44
N ARG A 263 23.03 -9.82 10.20
CA ARG A 263 23.72 -9.24 9.05
C ARG A 263 23.10 -7.92 8.65
N PHE A 264 23.95 -6.95 8.36
CA PHE A 264 23.50 -5.67 7.81
C PHE A 264 23.00 -5.87 6.37
N ALA A 265 21.80 -5.37 6.11
CA ALA A 265 21.21 -5.29 4.79
C ALA A 265 20.91 -3.83 4.43
N LEU A 266 21.21 -3.44 3.20
CA LEU A 266 21.19 -2.04 2.77
C LEU A 266 19.78 -1.43 2.74
N SER A 267 18.73 -2.26 2.60
CA SER A 267 17.35 -1.80 2.51
C SER A 267 16.41 -2.64 3.38
N GLU A 268 15.59 -1.94 4.17
CA GLU A 268 14.55 -2.56 5.01
C GLU A 268 13.52 -3.30 4.18
N LYS A 269 13.06 -2.69 3.08
CA LYS A 269 12.01 -3.26 2.24
C LYS A 269 12.54 -4.21 1.17
N GLY A 270 13.80 -4.04 0.75
CA GLY A 270 14.44 -4.83 -0.31
C GLY A 270 14.43 -6.34 -0.05
N VAL A 271 14.53 -6.74 1.21
CA VAL A 271 14.50 -8.15 1.65
C VAL A 271 13.13 -8.82 1.47
N ALA A 272 12.04 -8.02 1.43
CA ALA A 272 10.67 -8.51 1.37
C ALA A 272 10.03 -8.44 -0.03
N VAL A 273 10.71 -7.83 -1.02
CA VAL A 273 10.19 -7.69 -2.39
C VAL A 273 10.02 -9.06 -3.04
N ARG A 274 8.77 -9.44 -3.34
CA ARG A 274 8.41 -10.74 -3.93
C ARG A 274 8.42 -10.75 -5.45
N GLY A 275 8.29 -9.58 -6.07
CA GLY A 275 8.16 -9.49 -7.53
C GLY A 275 8.24 -8.07 -8.06
N LEU A 276 8.42 -7.94 -9.37
CA LEU A 276 8.36 -6.63 -10.03
C LEU A 276 6.94 -6.09 -10.07
N CYS A 277 5.98 -6.93 -10.45
CA CYS A 277 4.56 -6.57 -10.54
C CYS A 277 3.71 -7.68 -9.95
N ARG A 278 2.61 -7.27 -9.31
CA ARG A 278 1.61 -8.18 -8.75
C ARG A 278 1.05 -9.14 -9.82
N ARG A 279 0.92 -10.42 -9.46
CA ARG A 279 0.40 -11.50 -10.33
C ARG A 279 -0.86 -12.18 -9.79
N SER A 280 -1.18 -11.92 -8.54
CA SER A 280 -2.24 -12.58 -7.78
C SER A 280 -2.80 -11.62 -6.74
N LEU A 281 -3.98 -11.95 -6.22
CA LEU A 281 -4.62 -11.23 -5.12
C LEU A 281 -3.92 -11.45 -3.76
N THR A 282 -2.96 -12.36 -3.70
CA THR A 282 -2.18 -12.63 -2.49
C THR A 282 -1.39 -11.40 -2.06
N ARG A 283 -1.40 -11.10 -0.77
CA ARG A 283 -0.61 -10.00 -0.18
C ARG A 283 0.90 -10.23 -0.35
N GLY A 284 1.65 -9.14 -0.37
CA GLY A 284 3.10 -9.12 -0.57
C GLY A 284 3.54 -7.81 -1.21
N ILE A 285 4.83 -7.50 -1.09
CA ILE A 285 5.42 -6.26 -1.60
C ILE A 285 5.94 -6.50 -3.01
N PHE A 286 5.47 -5.70 -3.95
CA PHE A 286 5.97 -5.66 -5.32
C PHE A 286 6.59 -4.30 -5.62
N MET A 287 7.57 -4.28 -6.52
CA MET A 287 8.25 -3.03 -6.91
C MET A 287 7.27 -2.01 -7.50
N PHE A 288 6.37 -2.46 -8.38
CA PHE A 288 5.29 -1.66 -8.95
C PHE A 288 3.94 -2.21 -8.50
N GLU A 289 3.17 -1.36 -7.81
CA GLU A 289 1.87 -1.72 -7.26
C GLU A 289 0.73 -1.18 -8.13
N PRO A 290 -0.19 -2.03 -8.63
CA PRO A 290 -1.34 -1.59 -9.41
C PRO A 290 -2.53 -1.15 -8.54
N GLY A 291 -2.36 -1.04 -7.22
CA GLY A 291 -3.45 -0.89 -6.25
C GLY A 291 -4.37 0.29 -6.54
N ASN A 292 -3.81 1.44 -6.93
CA ASN A 292 -4.60 2.62 -7.29
C ASN A 292 -5.45 2.40 -8.56
N LEU A 293 -4.87 1.80 -9.61
CA LEU A 293 -5.58 1.51 -10.86
C LEU A 293 -6.64 0.43 -10.66
N PHE A 294 -6.34 -0.55 -9.82
CA PHE A 294 -7.27 -1.61 -9.44
C PHE A 294 -8.48 -1.06 -8.68
N LYS A 295 -8.25 -0.14 -7.72
CA LYS A 295 -9.32 0.58 -7.01
C LYS A 295 -10.21 1.38 -7.99
N ALA A 296 -9.62 1.98 -9.02
CA ALA A 296 -10.37 2.68 -10.06
C ALA A 296 -11.18 1.73 -10.96
N LEU A 297 -10.67 0.54 -11.28
CA LEU A 297 -11.43 -0.49 -12.00
C LEU A 297 -12.68 -0.91 -11.22
N HIS A 298 -12.53 -1.10 -9.90
CA HIS A 298 -13.63 -1.43 -9.00
C HIS A 298 -14.58 -0.24 -8.75
N GLY A 299 -14.33 0.94 -9.31
CA GLY A 299 -15.29 2.04 -9.31
C GLY A 299 -16.63 1.63 -9.93
N LEU A 300 -16.61 0.80 -10.99
CA LEU A 300 -17.84 0.30 -11.63
C LEU A 300 -18.74 -0.49 -10.69
N THR A 301 -18.16 -1.24 -9.75
CA THR A 301 -18.95 -2.05 -8.80
C THR A 301 -19.67 -1.20 -7.77
N LYS A 302 -19.24 0.06 -7.62
CA LYS A 302 -19.85 1.10 -6.80
C LYS A 302 -20.60 2.14 -7.64
N LEU A 303 -20.82 1.88 -8.93
CA LEU A 303 -21.43 2.81 -9.89
C LEU A 303 -20.67 4.15 -10.07
N ASP A 304 -19.40 4.19 -9.67
CA ASP A 304 -18.50 5.34 -9.87
C ASP A 304 -17.87 5.27 -11.27
N VAL A 305 -18.68 5.62 -12.28
CA VAL A 305 -18.29 5.57 -13.70
C VAL A 305 -17.17 6.56 -14.00
N ALA A 306 -17.14 7.72 -13.33
CA ALA A 306 -16.10 8.72 -13.51
C ALA A 306 -14.71 8.18 -13.14
N ARG A 307 -14.62 7.44 -12.02
CA ARG A 307 -13.37 6.82 -11.59
C ARG A 307 -12.90 5.72 -12.53
N PHE A 308 -13.82 4.95 -13.12
CA PHE A 308 -13.46 3.99 -14.16
C PHE A 308 -13.01 4.68 -15.45
N ALA A 309 -13.71 5.72 -15.89
CA ALA A 309 -13.37 6.50 -17.07
C ALA A 309 -11.97 7.13 -16.97
N ALA A 310 -11.53 7.49 -15.76
CA ALA A 310 -10.18 7.98 -15.52
C ALA A 310 -9.07 7.02 -16.00
N LEU A 311 -9.31 5.70 -16.03
CA LEU A 311 -8.35 4.70 -16.50
C LEU A 311 -8.05 4.79 -18.01
N PHE A 312 -8.87 5.48 -18.79
CA PHE A 312 -8.65 5.69 -20.23
C PHE A 312 -7.64 6.81 -20.54
N GLY A 313 -7.26 7.58 -19.51
CA GLY A 313 -6.27 8.65 -19.59
C GLY A 313 -4.87 8.14 -19.96
N ARG A 314 -4.12 8.96 -20.69
CA ARG A 314 -2.75 8.64 -21.15
C ARG A 314 -1.72 8.71 -20.02
N ARG A 315 -1.90 9.62 -19.06
CA ARG A 315 -1.07 9.70 -17.84
C ARG A 315 -1.83 9.09 -16.69
N GLN A 316 -1.13 8.30 -15.87
CA GLN A 316 -1.69 7.54 -14.76
C GLN A 316 -0.72 7.53 -13.59
N ARG A 317 -1.22 7.27 -12.38
CA ARG A 317 -0.43 7.17 -11.16
C ARG A 317 0.33 5.85 -11.10
N MET A 318 1.63 5.89 -11.37
CA MET A 318 2.53 4.77 -11.12
C MET A 318 2.93 4.78 -9.65
N GLN A 319 2.57 3.72 -8.92
CA GLN A 319 2.92 3.55 -7.51
C GLN A 319 4.08 2.58 -7.38
N LEU A 320 5.15 3.01 -6.71
CA LEU A 320 6.27 2.18 -6.32
C LEU A 320 6.03 1.66 -4.90
N GLY A 321 5.93 0.34 -4.78
CA GLY A 321 5.89 -0.33 -3.48
C GLY A 321 7.27 -0.53 -2.87
N PHE A 322 8.33 -0.46 -3.69
CA PHE A 322 9.72 -0.58 -3.24
C PHE A 322 10.33 0.79 -2.91
N SER A 323 10.12 1.22 -1.67
CA SER A 323 10.71 2.42 -1.07
C SER A 323 10.99 2.16 0.41
N ASP A 324 12.17 2.55 0.88
CA ASP A 324 12.46 2.64 2.30
C ASP A 324 11.98 4.00 2.83
N SER A 325 11.54 4.04 4.08
CA SER A 325 11.23 5.29 4.78
C SER A 325 12.54 5.90 5.28
N ASN A 326 12.94 7.08 4.82
CA ASN A 326 14.19 7.71 5.27
C ASN A 326 13.94 8.81 6.31
N MET A 327 14.75 8.82 7.38
CA MET A 327 14.78 9.93 8.34
C MET A 327 15.58 11.13 7.78
N ALA A 328 16.67 10.86 7.07
CA ALA A 328 17.51 11.89 6.47
C ALA A 328 16.82 12.53 5.27
N GLN A 329 16.62 13.85 5.31
CA GLN A 329 16.00 14.62 4.24
C GLN A 329 16.77 14.48 2.91
N ALA A 330 18.10 14.44 2.97
CA ALA A 330 18.94 14.26 1.79
C ALA A 330 18.70 12.92 1.10
N ALA A 331 18.54 11.83 1.86
CA ALA A 331 18.26 10.50 1.31
C ALA A 331 16.87 10.46 0.66
N GLU A 332 15.84 11.03 1.32
CA GLU A 332 14.49 11.10 0.76
C GLU A 332 14.45 11.99 -0.50
N TYR A 333 15.12 13.14 -0.47
CA TYR A 333 15.23 14.04 -1.62
C TYR A 333 15.92 13.35 -2.80
N LEU A 334 17.08 12.73 -2.58
CA LEU A 334 17.80 12.01 -3.63
C LEU A 334 16.95 10.87 -4.17
N LYS A 335 16.28 10.10 -3.33
CA LYS A 335 15.35 9.02 -3.72
C LYS A 335 14.30 9.52 -4.70
N VAL A 336 13.60 10.60 -4.38
CA VAL A 336 12.53 11.16 -5.22
C VAL A 336 13.11 11.84 -6.47
N ALA A 337 14.09 12.72 -6.29
CA ALA A 337 14.66 13.53 -7.38
C ALA A 337 15.29 12.66 -8.46
N THR A 338 16.16 11.71 -8.10
CA THR A 338 16.80 10.82 -9.07
C THR A 338 15.78 9.95 -9.79
N THR A 339 14.73 9.49 -9.09
CA THR A 339 13.64 8.74 -9.71
C THR A 339 12.88 9.58 -10.73
N CYS A 340 12.53 10.83 -10.40
CA CYS A 340 11.91 11.73 -11.36
C CYS A 340 12.80 11.98 -12.58
N LEU A 341 14.11 12.20 -12.39
CA LEU A 341 15.06 12.41 -13.49
C LEU A 341 15.08 11.21 -14.45
N VAL A 342 15.16 9.99 -13.91
CA VAL A 342 15.17 8.78 -14.74
C VAL A 342 13.84 8.62 -15.50
N ILE A 343 12.70 8.91 -14.86
CA ILE A 343 11.41 8.85 -15.57
C ILE A 343 11.33 9.94 -16.66
N ASP A 344 11.78 11.17 -16.38
CA ASP A 344 11.85 12.27 -17.35
C ASP A 344 12.72 11.87 -18.56
N MET A 345 13.90 11.27 -18.33
CA MET A 345 14.79 10.78 -19.39
C MET A 345 14.14 9.69 -20.23
N ILE A 346 13.44 8.74 -19.61
CA ILE A 346 12.73 7.67 -20.34
C ILE A 346 11.58 8.23 -21.18
N GLU A 347 10.77 9.14 -20.63
CA GLU A 347 9.62 9.73 -21.34
C GLU A 347 10.05 10.65 -22.51
N ALA A 348 11.20 11.31 -22.36
CA ALA A 348 11.84 12.13 -23.41
C ALA A 348 12.59 11.29 -24.46
N GLY A 349 12.78 9.98 -24.24
CA GLY A 349 13.58 9.12 -25.11
C GLY A 349 15.09 9.36 -25.02
N ALA A 350 15.56 10.06 -23.99
CA ALA A 350 16.96 10.35 -23.73
C ALA A 350 17.73 9.14 -23.13
N LEU A 351 17.05 8.02 -22.85
CA LEU A 351 17.62 6.76 -22.41
C LEU A 351 17.28 5.64 -23.41
N PRO A 352 17.92 5.60 -24.60
CA PRO A 352 17.55 4.68 -25.67
C PRO A 352 17.91 3.22 -25.39
N ASP A 353 19.01 2.96 -24.67
CA ASP A 353 19.44 1.62 -24.25
C ASP A 353 19.63 1.54 -22.74
N PRO A 354 18.53 1.48 -21.95
CA PRO A 354 18.63 1.35 -20.51
C PRO A 354 19.31 0.02 -20.16
N PRO A 355 20.14 -0.03 -19.11
CA PRO A 355 20.76 -1.26 -18.63
C PRO A 355 19.75 -2.40 -18.51
N ARG A 356 20.16 -3.62 -18.85
CA ARG A 356 19.29 -4.80 -18.71
C ARG A 356 19.84 -5.74 -17.67
N VAL A 357 19.05 -6.01 -16.64
CA VAL A 357 19.43 -6.90 -15.56
C VAL A 357 18.70 -8.23 -15.69
N ARG A 358 19.46 -9.31 -15.83
CA ARG A 358 18.91 -10.67 -15.83
C ARG A 358 18.56 -11.05 -14.39
N ARG A 359 17.34 -11.56 -14.18
CA ARG A 359 16.80 -11.92 -12.85
C ARG A 359 16.88 -10.75 -11.82
N PRO A 360 16.16 -9.63 -12.04
CA PRO A 360 16.27 -8.42 -11.21
C PRO A 360 16.13 -8.63 -9.70
N LEU A 361 15.26 -9.54 -9.26
CA LEU A 361 15.06 -9.82 -7.83
C LEU A 361 16.25 -10.52 -7.19
N ARG A 362 16.99 -11.32 -7.94
CA ARG A 362 18.22 -11.96 -7.44
C ARG A 362 19.30 -10.90 -7.24
N VAL A 363 19.45 -10.02 -8.23
CA VAL A 363 20.42 -8.91 -8.17
C VAL A 363 20.05 -7.93 -7.05
N LEU A 364 18.76 -7.61 -6.88
CA LEU A 364 18.30 -6.82 -5.73
C LEU A 364 18.74 -7.44 -4.41
N ARG A 365 18.52 -8.74 -4.19
CA ARG A 365 18.96 -9.42 -2.96
C ARG A 365 20.48 -9.35 -2.79
N GLN A 366 21.25 -9.59 -3.84
CA GLN A 366 22.72 -9.48 -3.79
C GLN A 366 23.18 -8.08 -3.40
N ILE A 367 22.59 -7.03 -3.99
CA ILE A 367 22.90 -5.63 -3.65
C ILE A 367 22.54 -5.34 -2.19
N VAL A 368 21.36 -5.78 -1.76
CA VAL A 368 20.89 -5.59 -0.39
C VAL A 368 21.78 -6.31 0.62
N ASP A 369 22.32 -7.48 0.26
CA ASP A 369 23.22 -8.30 1.08
C ASP A 369 24.71 -7.88 0.99
N GLY A 370 25.06 -6.86 0.19
CA GLY A 370 26.41 -6.27 0.19
C GLY A 370 27.16 -6.22 -1.15
N ASP A 371 26.57 -6.63 -2.29
CA ASP A 371 27.17 -6.47 -3.62
C ASP A 371 27.05 -5.02 -4.12
N HIS A 372 27.83 -4.13 -3.49
CA HIS A 372 27.82 -2.70 -3.79
C HIS A 372 28.49 -2.38 -5.13
N ALA A 373 29.40 -3.23 -5.62
CA ALA A 373 30.06 -3.03 -6.92
C ALA A 373 29.04 -3.08 -8.07
N THR A 374 28.14 -4.08 -8.06
CA THR A 374 27.06 -4.16 -9.04
C THR A 374 26.12 -2.96 -8.95
N ALA A 375 25.80 -2.50 -7.73
CA ALA A 375 24.95 -1.33 -7.52
C ALA A 375 25.60 -0.05 -8.08
N LEU A 376 26.88 0.19 -7.78
CA LEU A 376 27.64 1.35 -8.28
C LEU A 376 27.73 1.33 -9.81
N ALA A 377 28.03 0.19 -10.41
CA ALA A 377 28.12 0.06 -11.87
C ALA A 377 26.77 0.38 -12.55
N LEU A 378 25.66 -0.06 -11.96
CA LEU A 378 24.33 0.28 -12.47
C LEU A 378 24.02 1.77 -12.31
N GLN A 379 24.26 2.36 -11.13
CA GLN A 379 23.99 3.78 -10.85
C GLN A 379 24.83 4.70 -11.73
N HIS A 380 26.09 4.38 -11.97
CA HIS A 380 27.00 5.15 -12.84
C HIS A 380 26.53 5.19 -14.31
N THR A 381 25.66 4.28 -14.75
CA THR A 381 25.08 4.36 -16.10
C THR A 381 23.89 5.32 -16.18
N TYR A 382 23.28 5.69 -15.04
CA TYR A 382 22.16 6.64 -14.98
C TYR A 382 22.58 8.06 -14.61
N LEU A 383 23.69 8.21 -13.88
CA LEU A 383 24.32 9.48 -13.50
C LEU A 383 25.22 9.97 -14.65
#